data_AF-A0A1N7NG48-F1
#
_entry.id   AF-A0A1N7NG48-F1
#
_cell.length_a   1.000
_cell.length_b   1.000
_cell.length_c   1.000
_cell.angle_alpha   90.00
_cell.angle_beta   90.00
_cell.angle_gamma   90.00
#
_symmetry.space_group_name_H-M   'P 1'
#
loop_
_entity.id
_entity.type
_entity.pdbx_description
1 polymer ?
#
loop_
_entity_poly.entity_id
_entity_poly.type
_entity_poly.pdbx_seq_one_letter_code
_entity_poly.pdbx_strand_id
1 'polypeptide(L)'
;MSQAIVEIGFLVGFLTTWLGFAFLLFPMVLRFVLGGTWLNSLSEPYSERMRRASLFMNEEISRAGRSRIGRIGQLLAAIGISVLIMTGIVWITLRILEKQGIPA
;
A
#
# COMPACT_ATOMS: atom_id res chain seq x y z
N MET A 1 6.83 -28.41 -6.55
CA MET A 1 7.02 -27.76 -5.24
C MET A 1 7.45 -26.29 -5.38
N SER A 2 8.38 -25.96 -6.29
CA SER A 2 8.83 -24.59 -6.55
C SER A 2 7.72 -23.59 -6.89
N GLN A 3 6.76 -23.96 -7.75
CA GLN A 3 5.64 -23.09 -8.14
C GLN A 3 4.71 -22.71 -6.98
N ALA A 4 4.36 -23.65 -6.10
CA ALA A 4 3.50 -23.39 -4.94
C ALA A 4 4.15 -22.39 -3.95
N ILE A 5 5.48 -22.44 -3.79
CA ILE A 5 6.22 -21.50 -2.93
C ILE A 5 6.15 -20.07 -3.49
N VAL A 6 6.27 -19.93 -4.83
CA VAL A 6 6.15 -18.64 -5.50
C VAL A 6 4.74 -18.07 -5.37
N GLU A 7 3.70 -18.89 -5.54
CA GLU A 7 2.31 -18.47 -5.37
C GLU A 7 2.00 -17.99 -3.95
N ILE A 8 2.45 -18.75 -2.93
CA ILE A 8 2.30 -18.36 -1.53
C ILE A 8 3.05 -17.06 -1.24
N GLY A 9 4.30 -16.94 -1.70
CA GLY A 9 5.10 -15.72 -1.54
C GLY A 9 4.43 -14.50 -2.17
N PHE A 10 3.85 -14.67 -3.36
CA PHE A 10 3.11 -13.61 -4.03
C PHE A 10 1.85 -13.21 -3.25
N LEU A 11 1.08 -14.18 -2.78
CA LEU A 11 -0.17 -13.93 -2.06
C LEU A 11 0.08 -13.27 -0.69
N VAL A 12 1.08 -13.76 0.05
CA VAL A 12 1.50 -13.16 1.33
C VAL A 12 2.06 -11.75 1.11
N GLY A 13 2.91 -11.55 0.11
CA GLY A 13 3.45 -10.23 -0.23
C GLY A 13 2.33 -9.26 -0.59
N PHE A 14 1.40 -9.68 -1.45
CA PHE A 14 0.25 -8.89 -1.87
C PHE A 14 -0.63 -8.48 -0.68
N LEU A 15 -1.06 -9.45 0.13
CA LEU A 15 -1.90 -9.17 1.30
C LEU A 15 -1.19 -8.24 2.29
N THR A 16 0.09 -8.48 2.57
CA THR A 16 0.86 -7.66 3.52
C THR A 16 1.02 -6.23 3.00
N THR A 17 1.26 -6.04 1.71
CA THR A 17 1.34 -4.72 1.08
C THR A 17 0.00 -3.98 1.17
N TRP A 18 -1.11 -4.63 0.82
CA TRP A 18 -2.43 -4.02 0.88
C TRP A 18 -2.86 -3.70 2.30
N LEU A 19 -2.54 -4.57 3.25
CA LEU A 19 -2.81 -4.33 4.66
C LEU A 19 -1.98 -3.15 5.19
N GLY A 20 -0.71 -3.03 4.76
CA GLY A 20 0.12 -1.84 5.03
C GLY A 20 -0.47 -0.55 4.48
N PHE A 21 -0.92 -0.55 3.22
CA PHE A 21 -1.62 0.61 2.64
C PHE A 21 -2.94 0.92 3.33
N ALA A 22 -3.72 -0.10 3.70
CA ALA A 22 -4.95 0.08 4.47
C ALA A 22 -4.65 0.77 5.79
N PHE A 23 -3.61 0.37 6.53
CA PHE A 23 -3.22 1.05 7.77
C PHE A 23 -2.72 2.48 7.57
N LEU A 24 -2.15 2.81 6.41
CA LEU A 24 -1.76 4.18 6.09
C LEU A 24 -2.95 5.08 5.76
N LEU A 25 -3.86 4.56 4.94
CA LEU A 25 -4.99 5.34 4.41
C LEU A 25 -6.17 5.37 5.38
N PHE A 26 -6.39 4.32 6.16
CA PHE A 26 -7.52 4.22 7.09
C PHE A 26 -7.63 5.41 8.06
N PRO A 27 -6.59 5.80 8.84
CA PRO A 27 -6.70 6.93 9.76
C PRO A 27 -6.93 8.26 9.02
N MET A 28 -6.39 8.40 7.81
CA MET A 28 -6.56 9.58 6.97
C MET A 28 -8.01 9.71 6.48
N VAL A 29 -8.57 8.63 5.92
CA VAL A 29 -9.96 8.57 5.46
C VAL A 29 -10.93 8.74 6.63
N LEU A 30 -10.64 8.10 7.77
CA LEU A 30 -11.45 8.21 8.96
C LEU A 30 -11.55 9.66 9.44
N ARG A 31 -10.43 10.39 9.49
CA ARG A 31 -10.43 11.81 9.84
C ARG A 31 -11.08 12.69 8.78
N PHE A 32 -10.92 12.37 7.50
CA PHE A 32 -11.57 13.13 6.42
C PHE A 32 -13.10 13.07 6.49
N VAL A 33 -13.64 11.88 6.80
CA VAL A 33 -15.09 11.64 6.90
C VAL A 33 -15.65 12.08 8.25
N LEU A 34 -15.06 11.61 9.37
CA LEU A 34 -15.56 11.90 10.72
C LEU A 34 -15.15 13.28 11.25
N GLY A 35 -14.06 13.87 10.73
CA GLY A 35 -13.61 15.22 11.10
C GLY A 35 -14.44 16.35 10.47
N GLY A 36 -15.50 16.00 9.72
CA GLY A 36 -16.42 16.98 9.14
C GLY A 36 -15.85 17.78 7.97
N THR A 37 -14.60 17.59 7.56
CA THR A 37 -13.99 18.30 6.43
C THR A 37 -14.74 18.04 5.12
N TRP A 38 -15.18 16.80 4.90
CA TRP A 38 -16.02 16.46 3.76
C TRP A 38 -17.44 17.04 3.89
N LEU A 39 -18.11 16.79 5.02
CA LEU A 39 -19.50 17.21 5.22
C LEU A 39 -19.67 18.74 5.19
N ASN A 40 -18.74 19.47 5.80
CA ASN A 40 -18.76 20.93 5.86
C ASN A 40 -18.37 21.61 4.54
N SER A 41 -17.80 20.87 3.59
CA SER A 41 -17.45 21.39 2.26
C SER A 41 -18.51 21.08 1.21
N LEU A 42 -19.57 20.31 1.52
CA LEU A 42 -20.61 19.95 0.55
C LEU A 42 -21.37 21.15 -0.02
N SER A 43 -21.49 22.24 0.75
CA SER A 43 -22.12 23.50 0.32
C SER A 43 -21.27 24.34 -0.62
N GLU A 44 -20.01 23.97 -0.84
CA GLU A 44 -19.07 24.77 -1.62
C GLU A 44 -18.95 24.30 -3.07
N PRO A 45 -18.53 25.20 -3.99
CA PRO A 45 -18.23 24.84 -5.37
C PRO A 45 -17.18 23.73 -5.43
N TYR A 46 -17.31 22.83 -6.41
CA TYR A 46 -16.44 21.64 -6.55
C TYR A 46 -14.94 21.97 -6.52
N SER A 47 -14.52 23.09 -7.13
CA SER A 47 -13.13 23.55 -7.13
C SER A 47 -12.60 23.81 -5.73
N GLU A 48 -13.41 24.42 -4.85
CA GLU A 48 -13.01 24.75 -3.49
C GLU A 48 -13.00 23.51 -2.60
N ARG A 49 -13.92 22.57 -2.83
CA ARG A 49 -13.91 21.25 -2.16
C ARG A 49 -12.63 20.48 -2.47
N MET A 50 -12.23 20.44 -3.74
CA MET A 50 -10.99 19.77 -4.15
C MET A 50 -9.76 20.48 -3.60
N ARG A 51 -9.76 21.82 -3.55
CA ARG A 51 -8.66 22.59 -2.94
C ARG A 51 -8.49 22.23 -1.46
N ARG A 52 -9.57 22.24 -0.67
CA ARG A 52 -9.52 21.86 0.76
C ARG A 52 -9.17 20.41 0.98
N ALA A 53 -9.72 19.50 0.17
CA ALA A 53 -9.37 18.09 0.24
C ALA A 53 -7.87 17.89 -0.03
N SER A 54 -7.32 18.55 -1.04
CA SER A 54 -5.88 18.46 -1.36
C SER A 54 -4.99 19.01 -0.24
N LEU A 55 -5.36 20.15 0.37
CA LEU A 55 -4.64 20.72 1.52
C LEU A 55 -4.69 19.79 2.73
N PHE A 56 -5.88 19.29 3.08
CA PHE A 56 -6.05 18.31 4.16
C PHE A 56 -5.23 17.04 3.90
N MET A 57 -5.25 16.54 2.67
CA MET A 57 -4.47 15.35 2.31
C MET A 57 -2.98 15.60 2.48
N ASN A 58 -2.46 16.74 2.04
CA ASN A 58 -1.05 17.05 2.14
C ASN A 58 -0.59 17.20 3.61
N GLU A 59 -1.41 17.85 4.44
CA GLU A 59 -1.16 17.93 5.89
C GLU A 59 -1.17 16.56 6.55
N GLU A 60 -2.15 15.72 6.24
CA GLU A 60 -2.24 14.40 6.86
C GLU A 60 -1.20 13.42 6.34
N ILE A 61 -0.72 13.54 5.10
CA ILE A 61 0.43 12.77 4.62
C ILE A 61 1.68 13.14 5.44
N SER A 62 1.91 14.43 5.68
CA SER A 62 3.03 14.92 6.48
C SER A 62 2.96 14.46 7.95
N ARG A 63 1.75 14.35 8.50
CA ARG A 63 1.50 13.84 9.86
C ARG A 63 1.50 12.32 9.95
N ALA A 64 1.03 11.61 8.93
CA ALA A 64 0.91 10.16 8.92
C ALA A 64 2.26 9.49 9.17
N GLY A 65 3.34 10.02 8.59
CA GLY A 65 4.71 9.55 8.83
C GLY A 65 5.20 9.69 10.28
N ARG A 66 4.56 10.54 11.10
CA ARG A 66 4.89 10.70 12.52
C ARG A 66 4.03 9.85 13.45
N SER A 67 2.89 9.36 12.97
CA SER A 67 1.95 8.56 13.77
C SER A 67 2.43 7.12 13.97
N ARG A 68 2.11 6.50 15.12
CA ARG A 68 2.47 5.09 15.41
C ARG A 68 1.85 4.13 14.39
N ILE A 69 0.57 4.35 14.06
CA ILE A 69 -0.17 3.52 13.09
C ILE A 69 0.41 3.69 11.69
N GLY A 70 0.75 4.92 11.29
CA GLY A 70 1.41 5.17 10.00
C GLY A 70 2.78 4.52 9.89
N ARG A 71 3.59 4.51 10.96
CA ARG A 71 4.86 3.77 10.96
C ARG A 71 4.67 2.26 10.79
N ILE A 72 3.67 1.68 11.45
CA ILE A 72 3.32 0.25 11.29
C ILE A 72 2.86 -0.02 9.86
N GLY A 73 2.00 0.83 9.30
CA GLY A 73 1.55 0.72 7.91
C GLY A 73 2.71 0.83 6.90
N GLN A 74 3.64 1.76 7.10
CA GLN A 74 4.85 1.91 6.29
C GLN A 74 5.73 0.66 6.37
N LEU A 75 5.94 0.12 7.58
CA LEU A 75 6.72 -1.09 7.79
C LEU A 75 6.09 -2.28 7.07
N LEU A 76 4.78 -2.49 7.22
CA LEU A 76 4.06 -3.58 6.58
C LEU A 76 4.06 -3.46 5.06
N ALA A 77 3.83 -2.24 4.54
CA ALA A 77 3.92 -1.98 3.11
C ALA A 77 5.34 -2.28 2.58
N ALA A 78 6.38 -1.85 3.29
CA ALA A 78 7.78 -2.10 2.92
C ALA A 78 8.11 -3.60 2.95
N ILE A 79 7.67 -4.34 3.97
CA ILE A 79 7.85 -5.80 4.06
C ILE A 79 7.15 -6.48 2.89
N GLY A 80 5.87 -6.18 2.64
CA GLY A 80 5.11 -6.78 1.54
C GLY A 80 5.73 -6.51 0.18
N ILE A 81 6.16 -5.26 -0.08
CA ILE A 81 6.83 -4.88 -1.33
C ILE A 81 8.16 -5.65 -1.47
N SER A 82 8.93 -5.76 -0.39
CA SER A 82 10.20 -6.50 -0.40
C SER A 82 9.98 -7.98 -0.72
N VAL A 83 8.95 -8.60 -0.13
CA VAL A 83 8.55 -9.98 -0.43
C VAL A 83 8.16 -10.10 -1.90
N LEU A 84 7.32 -9.21 -2.43
CA LEU A 84 6.90 -9.23 -3.84
C LEU A 84 8.09 -9.09 -4.81
N ILE A 85 9.05 -8.21 -4.52
CA ILE A 85 10.25 -8.04 -5.32
C ILE A 85 11.07 -9.34 -5.31
N MET A 86 11.32 -9.92 -4.13
CA MET A 86 12.08 -11.17 -4.00
C MET A 86 11.38 -12.32 -4.71
N THR A 87 10.07 -12.47 -4.54
CA THR A 87 9.28 -13.48 -5.25
C THR A 87 9.35 -13.28 -6.76
N GLY A 88 9.29 -12.03 -7.25
CA GLY A 88 9.46 -11.72 -8.66
C GLY A 88 10.83 -12.10 -9.21
N ILE A 89 11.91 -11.82 -8.47
CA ILE A 89 13.29 -12.21 -8.85
C ILE A 89 13.42 -13.74 -8.92
N VAL A 90 12.90 -14.46 -7.92
CA VAL A 90 12.91 -15.92 -7.87
C VAL A 90 12.14 -16.50 -9.06
N TRP A 91 10.97 -15.96 -9.37
CA TRP A 91 10.17 -16.39 -10.51
C TRP A 91 10.88 -16.16 -11.85
N ILE A 92 11.51 -15.00 -12.04
CA ILE A 92 12.31 -14.71 -13.24
C ILE A 92 13.46 -15.71 -13.36
N THR A 93 14.18 -15.96 -12.27
CA THR A 93 15.31 -16.90 -12.23
C THR A 93 14.88 -18.31 -12.61
N LEU A 94 13.80 -18.83 -12.02
CA LEU A 94 13.25 -20.15 -12.35
C LEU A 94 12.88 -20.24 -13.84
N ARG A 95 12.26 -19.19 -14.38
CA ARG A 95 11.86 -19.15 -15.79
C ARG A 95 13.06 -19.11 -16.74
N ILE A 96 14.17 -18.48 -16.34
CA ILE A 96 15.42 -18.50 -17.11
C ILE A 96 16.04 -19.89 -17.08
N LEU A 97 16.09 -20.54 -15.92
CA LEU A 97 16.64 -21.91 -15.78
C LEU A 97 15.84 -22.92 -16.61
N GLU A 98 14.51 -22.86 -16.56
CA GLU A 98 13.63 -23.70 -17.40
C GLU A 98 13.90 -23.48 -18.89
N LYS A 99 14.08 -22.22 -19.33
CA LYS A 99 14.41 -21.90 -20.72
C LYS A 99 15.80 -22.37 -21.16
N GLN A 100 16.73 -22.53 -20.22
CA GLN A 100 18.07 -23.04 -20.48
C GLN A 100 18.14 -24.57 -20.47
N GLY A 101 17.02 -25.27 -20.24
CA GLY A 101 16.97 -26.73 -20.19
C GLY A 101 17.60 -27.33 -18.93
N ILE A 102 17.86 -26.50 -17.91
CA ILE A 102 18.31 -26.96 -16.60
C ILE A 102 17.03 -27.36 -15.85
N PRO A 103 16.85 -28.65 -15.48
CA PRO A 103 15.68 -29.07 -14.72
C PRO A 103 15.69 -28.34 -13.37
N ALA A 104 14.62 -27.57 -13.13
CA ALA A 104 14.39 -26.79 -11.92
C ALA A 104 13.97 -27.67 -10.73
#